data_AF-A0A3B8PM08-F1
#
_entry.id   AF-A0A3B8PM08-F1
#
_cell.length_a   1.000
_cell.length_b   1.000
_cell.length_c   1.000
_cell.angle_alpha   90.00
_cell.angle_beta   90.00
_cell.angle_gamma   90.00
#
_symmetry.space_group_name_H-M   'P 1'
#
loop_
_entity.id
_entity.type
_entity.pdbx_description
1 polymer ?
#
loop_
_entity_poly.entity_id
_entity_poly.type
_entity_poly.pdbx_seq_one_letter_code
_entity_poly.pdbx_strand_id
1 'polypeptide(L)'
;MDRTGDGSCGIVAADGIQDGSGMMTELEIGGVVLTIDYRRTGDDRGPSVRVFGDVDDERVQLLRFDCFDDDPHYHYAPTGVNRLFHLDPLTMGCPVEFTLDQVGRNTQAMIAAAGFEDFAEGVDQSALAERIGDVQAAIDAEAAG
;
A
#
# COMPACT_ATOMS: atom_id res chain seq x y z
N MET A 1 -13.91 -31.83 -5.51
CA MET A 1 -15.02 -31.22 -4.75
C MET A 1 -14.51 -30.98 -3.35
N ASP A 2 -14.42 -29.80 -2.77
CA ASP A 2 -14.62 -28.42 -3.19
C ASP A 2 -13.84 -27.66 -2.10
N ARG A 3 -12.88 -26.83 -2.49
CA ARG A 3 -12.17 -25.91 -1.59
C ARG A 3 -12.07 -24.58 -2.30
N THR A 4 -13.21 -23.96 -2.54
CA THR A 4 -13.28 -22.51 -2.67
C THR A 4 -13.04 -21.92 -1.27
N GLY A 5 -11.77 -21.89 -0.86
CA GLY A 5 -11.33 -20.86 0.08
C GLY A 5 -11.07 -19.65 -0.79
N ASP A 6 -12.03 -18.72 -0.81
CA ASP A 6 -11.79 -17.38 -1.30
C ASP A 6 -10.60 -16.82 -0.53
N GLY A 7 -9.49 -16.54 -1.22
CA GLY A 7 -8.30 -15.90 -0.63
C GLY A 7 -8.53 -14.47 -0.14
N SER A 8 -9.80 -14.09 0.05
CA SER A 8 -10.24 -12.81 0.58
C SER A 8 -9.94 -12.76 2.08
N CYS A 9 -8.81 -12.16 2.40
CA CYS A 9 -8.49 -11.69 3.73
C CYS A 9 -9.64 -10.77 4.18
N GLY A 10 -10.41 -11.18 5.19
CA GLY A 10 -11.76 -10.69 5.46
C GLY A 10 -11.86 -9.17 5.65
N ILE A 11 -12.33 -8.48 4.61
CA ILE A 11 -12.74 -7.08 4.66
C ILE A 11 -14.16 -7.03 5.25
N VAL A 12 -14.33 -6.30 6.34
CA VAL A 12 -15.64 -6.05 6.95
C VAL A 12 -16.26 -4.78 6.35
N ALA A 13 -17.40 -4.92 5.67
CA ALA A 13 -18.13 -3.79 5.12
C ALA A 13 -18.79 -2.97 6.25
N ALA A 14 -18.52 -1.67 6.29
CA ALA A 14 -19.26 -0.70 7.09
C ALA A 14 -20.03 0.25 6.17
N ASP A 15 -21.33 0.44 6.46
CA ASP A 15 -22.26 1.29 5.72
C ASP A 15 -21.88 2.79 5.83
N GLY A 16 -21.71 3.46 4.68
CA GLY A 16 -21.54 4.91 4.60
C GLY A 16 -21.58 5.44 3.16
N ILE A 17 -22.59 6.24 2.82
CA ILE A 17 -22.82 6.86 1.50
C ILE A 17 -21.85 8.03 1.26
N GLN A 18 -21.05 8.04 0.17
CA GLN A 18 -20.46 9.26 -0.43
C GLN A 18 -20.25 9.18 -1.97
N ASP A 19 -20.16 10.37 -2.58
CA ASP A 19 -20.33 10.75 -3.99
C ASP A 19 -19.04 10.59 -4.86
N GLY A 20 -19.07 9.65 -5.82
CA GLY A 20 -18.99 9.98 -7.25
C GLY A 20 -17.75 10.61 -7.90
N SER A 21 -16.51 10.29 -7.49
CA SER A 21 -15.32 10.35 -8.38
C SER A 21 -14.15 9.56 -7.78
N GLY A 22 -14.18 8.22 -7.92
CA GLY A 22 -13.09 7.28 -7.57
C GLY A 22 -12.38 7.58 -6.25
N MET A 23 -12.95 7.10 -5.14
CA MET A 23 -12.46 7.35 -3.78
C MET A 23 -10.97 6.95 -3.68
N MET A 24 -10.15 7.90 -3.25
CA MET A 24 -8.75 7.68 -2.87
C MET A 24 -8.54 8.38 -1.53
N THR A 25 -8.01 7.65 -0.57
CA THR A 25 -7.67 8.20 0.74
C THR A 25 -6.21 8.63 0.74
N GLU A 26 -5.91 9.84 1.19
CA GLU A 26 -4.54 10.31 1.41
C GLU A 26 -4.26 10.51 2.90
N LEU A 27 -3.14 9.97 3.36
CA LEU A 27 -2.65 10.09 4.74
C LEU A 27 -1.22 10.64 4.73
N GLU A 28 -1.02 11.79 5.35
CA GLU A 28 0.32 12.33 5.59
C GLU A 28 0.85 11.81 6.94
N ILE A 29 1.92 11.01 6.89
CA ILE A 29 2.47 10.36 8.08
C ILE A 29 4.00 10.29 7.96
N GLY A 30 4.70 10.78 8.97
CA GLY A 30 6.15 10.60 9.09
C GLY A 30 6.97 11.09 7.91
N GLY A 31 6.55 12.19 7.26
CA GLY A 31 7.28 12.79 6.13
C GLY A 31 6.94 12.17 4.77
N VAL A 32 6.03 11.20 4.68
CA VAL A 32 5.51 10.66 3.42
C VAL A 32 4.00 10.87 3.30
N VAL A 33 3.50 10.79 2.07
CA VAL A 33 2.06 10.73 1.78
C VAL A 33 1.70 9.32 1.32
N LEU A 34 0.87 8.62 2.09
CA LEU A 34 0.28 7.36 1.67
C LEU A 34 -1.02 7.65 0.93
N THR A 35 -1.10 7.23 -0.33
CA THR A 35 -2.34 7.21 -1.10
C THR A 35 -2.87 5.79 -1.17
N ILE A 36 -4.10 5.57 -0.71
CA ILE A 36 -4.77 4.28 -0.65
C ILE A 36 -5.99 4.32 -1.58
N ASP A 37 -6.13 3.31 -2.42
CA ASP A 37 -7.26 3.16 -3.33
C ASP A 37 -7.50 1.68 -3.66
N TYR A 38 -8.74 1.30 -3.99
CA TYR A 38 -9.05 -0.03 -4.50
C TYR A 38 -8.98 -0.05 -6.02
N ARG A 39 -8.03 -0.80 -6.57
CA ARG A 39 -7.72 -0.78 -8.01
C ARG A 39 -8.28 -2.00 -8.71
N ARG A 40 -8.60 -1.82 -9.99
CA ARG A 40 -8.96 -2.88 -10.93
C ARG A 40 -8.07 -2.78 -12.16
N THR A 41 -7.41 -3.86 -12.52
CA THR A 41 -6.51 -3.92 -13.68
C THR A 41 -6.77 -5.20 -14.44
N GLY A 42 -7.40 -5.09 -15.62
CA GLY A 42 -7.88 -6.27 -16.34
C GLY A 42 -8.92 -7.02 -15.52
N ASP A 43 -8.68 -8.31 -15.28
CA ASP A 43 -9.54 -9.17 -14.46
C ASP A 43 -9.10 -9.21 -12.97
N ASP A 44 -7.96 -8.60 -12.64
CA ASP A 44 -7.42 -8.55 -11.28
C ASP A 44 -7.82 -7.27 -10.55
N ARG A 45 -7.80 -7.31 -9.21
CA ARG A 45 -8.28 -6.26 -8.34
C ARG A 45 -7.73 -6.38 -6.94
N GLY A 46 -7.69 -5.27 -6.21
CA GLY A 46 -7.37 -5.26 -4.79
C GLY A 46 -6.95 -3.88 -4.29
N PRO A 47 -6.74 -3.73 -2.97
CA PRO A 47 -6.20 -2.51 -2.39
C PRO A 47 -4.80 -2.20 -2.93
N SER A 48 -4.50 -0.91 -3.08
CA SER A 48 -3.18 -0.42 -3.46
C SER A 48 -2.76 0.67 -2.49
N VAL A 49 -1.56 0.52 -1.90
CA VAL A 49 -0.93 1.50 -1.03
C VAL A 49 0.26 2.10 -1.75
N ARG A 50 0.21 3.39 -2.04
CA ARG A 50 1.25 4.15 -2.74
C ARG A 50 1.93 5.09 -1.77
N VAL A 51 3.26 5.09 -1.71
CA VAL A 51 4.02 5.97 -0.82
C VAL A 51 4.69 7.04 -1.68
N PHE A 52 4.38 8.31 -1.40
CA PHE A 52 4.94 9.47 -2.08
C PHE A 52 5.80 10.31 -1.14
N GLY A 53 6.75 11.02 -1.73
CA GLY A 53 7.53 12.07 -1.07
C GLY A 53 7.89 13.17 -2.05
N ASP A 54 8.19 14.36 -1.54
CA ASP A 54 8.72 15.46 -2.33
C ASP A 54 10.25 15.36 -2.41
N VAL A 55 10.77 15.02 -3.58
CA VAL A 55 12.20 14.89 -3.88
C VAL A 55 12.54 15.94 -4.92
N ASP A 56 13.48 16.84 -4.61
CA ASP A 56 13.87 17.96 -5.49
C ASP A 56 12.67 18.80 -5.97
N ASP A 57 11.76 19.14 -5.05
CA ASP A 57 10.50 19.87 -5.30
C ASP A 57 9.51 19.15 -6.25
N GLU A 58 9.71 17.85 -6.50
CA GLU A 58 8.82 17.01 -7.30
C GLU A 58 8.18 15.90 -6.45
N ARG A 59 6.87 15.70 -6.62
CA ARG A 59 6.16 14.57 -6.00
C ARG A 59 6.56 13.26 -6.70
N VAL A 60 7.34 12.43 -6.01
CA VAL A 60 7.85 11.15 -6.52
C VAL A 60 7.13 9.99 -5.84
N GLN A 61 6.73 8.98 -6.62
CA GLN A 61 6.27 7.71 -6.05
C GLN A 61 7.49 6.89 -5.63
N LEU A 62 7.67 6.70 -4.32
CA LEU A 62 8.83 6.04 -3.74
C LEU A 62 8.62 4.53 -3.69
N LEU A 63 7.42 4.10 -3.26
CA LEU A 63 7.02 2.70 -3.14
C LEU A 63 5.57 2.51 -3.61
N ARG A 64 5.23 1.28 -3.98
CA ARG A 64 3.83 0.87 -4.20
C ARG A 64 3.63 -0.58 -3.80
N PHE A 65 2.56 -0.88 -3.09
CA PHE A 65 2.10 -2.21 -2.76
C PHE A 65 0.74 -2.41 -3.42
N ASP A 66 0.64 -3.36 -4.34
CA ASP A 66 -0.59 -3.76 -5.00
C ASP A 66 -1.02 -5.11 -4.36
N CYS A 67 -1.98 -5.06 -3.44
CA CYS A 67 -2.52 -6.22 -2.72
C CYS A 67 -3.60 -6.91 -3.56
N PHE A 68 -3.28 -7.27 -4.79
CA PHE A 68 -4.24 -7.83 -5.73
C PHE A 68 -4.58 -9.30 -5.42
N ASP A 69 -5.77 -9.72 -5.85
CA ASP A 69 -6.30 -11.06 -5.58
C ASP A 69 -5.49 -12.14 -6.33
N ASP A 70 -5.13 -11.89 -7.58
CA ASP A 70 -4.45 -12.89 -8.43
C ASP A 70 -2.93 -12.67 -8.52
N ASP A 71 -2.48 -11.41 -8.63
CA ASP A 71 -1.05 -11.06 -8.73
C ASP A 71 -0.63 -10.02 -7.68
N PRO A 72 -0.60 -10.34 -6.38
CA PRO A 72 -0.14 -9.41 -5.36
C PRO A 72 1.36 -9.15 -5.50
N HIS A 73 1.77 -7.88 -5.50
CA HIS A 73 3.16 -7.51 -5.71
C HIS A 73 3.48 -6.11 -5.16
N TYR A 74 4.75 -5.77 -5.08
CA TYR A 74 5.20 -4.45 -4.65
C TYR A 74 6.38 -3.94 -5.47
N HIS A 75 6.56 -2.62 -5.47
CA HIS A 75 7.48 -1.91 -6.34
C HIS A 75 8.37 -0.95 -5.54
N TYR A 76 9.64 -0.89 -5.91
CA TYR A 76 10.55 0.20 -5.55
C TYR A 76 10.71 1.17 -6.71
N ALA A 77 10.60 2.48 -6.42
CA ALA A 77 10.69 3.56 -7.39
C ALA A 77 9.83 3.31 -8.65
N PRO A 78 8.49 3.23 -8.54
CA PRO A 78 7.64 2.76 -9.64
C PRO A 78 7.66 3.65 -10.89
N THR A 79 7.97 4.94 -10.72
CA THR A 79 8.14 5.90 -11.83
C THR A 79 9.59 6.00 -12.33
N GLY A 80 10.52 5.29 -11.69
CA GLY A 80 11.95 5.24 -12.03
C GLY A 80 12.36 3.84 -12.48
N VAL A 81 13.22 3.17 -11.69
CA VAL A 81 13.73 1.82 -12.00
C VAL A 81 12.67 0.73 -11.93
N ASN A 82 11.54 0.98 -11.26
CA ASN A 82 10.37 0.13 -11.17
C ASN A 82 10.72 -1.35 -10.87
N ARG A 83 11.46 -1.58 -9.77
CA ARG A 83 11.81 -2.95 -9.36
C ARG A 83 10.59 -3.60 -8.70
N LEU A 84 9.98 -4.56 -9.39
CA LEU A 84 8.80 -5.29 -8.98
C LEU A 84 9.16 -6.62 -8.31
N PHE A 85 8.49 -6.93 -7.22
CA PHE A 85 8.59 -8.21 -6.51
C PHE A 85 7.19 -8.79 -6.28
N HIS A 86 6.96 -10.01 -6.76
CA HIS A 86 5.70 -10.74 -6.50
C HIS A 86 5.66 -11.25 -5.06
N LEU A 87 4.49 -11.17 -4.45
CA LEU A 87 4.20 -11.84 -3.20
C LEU A 87 3.62 -13.21 -3.49
N ASP A 88 4.11 -14.23 -2.79
CA ASP A 88 3.52 -15.56 -2.80
C ASP A 88 2.67 -15.73 -1.54
N PRO A 89 1.33 -15.67 -1.62
CA PRO A 89 0.47 -15.73 -0.44
C PRO A 89 0.61 -17.03 0.35
N LEU A 90 1.08 -18.12 -0.28
CA LEU A 90 1.28 -19.41 0.38
C LEU A 90 2.46 -19.39 1.35
N THR A 91 3.46 -18.55 1.09
CA THR A 91 4.70 -18.49 1.87
C THR A 91 4.87 -17.16 2.61
N MET A 92 4.24 -16.09 2.13
CA MET A 92 4.35 -14.73 2.66
C MET A 92 3.09 -14.24 3.38
N GLY A 93 1.98 -14.99 3.33
CA GLY A 93 0.74 -14.66 4.03
C GLY A 93 -0.18 -13.70 3.28
N CYS A 94 -1.10 -13.06 4.01
CA CYS A 94 -2.06 -12.12 3.42
C CYS A 94 -1.33 -10.88 2.87
N PRO A 95 -1.53 -10.47 1.60
CA PRO A 95 -0.84 -9.31 1.01
C PRO A 95 -1.08 -8.00 1.75
N VAL A 96 -2.28 -7.80 2.32
CA VAL A 96 -2.63 -6.63 3.13
C VAL A 96 -1.83 -6.62 4.44
N GLU A 97 -1.79 -7.75 5.15
CA GLU A 97 -0.99 -7.89 6.38
C GLU A 97 0.49 -7.67 6.10
N PHE A 98 1.02 -8.26 5.02
CA PHE A 98 2.41 -8.03 4.56
C PHE A 98 2.66 -6.53 4.32
N THR A 99 1.75 -5.85 3.63
CA THR A 99 1.89 -4.42 3.31
C THR A 99 1.91 -3.57 4.57
N LEU A 100 0.98 -3.78 5.51
CA LEU A 100 0.94 -3.04 6.77
C LEU A 100 2.19 -3.28 7.61
N ASP A 101 2.67 -4.51 7.60
CA ASP A 101 3.90 -4.90 8.26
C ASP A 101 5.13 -4.17 7.67
N GLN A 102 5.23 -4.08 6.34
CA GLN A 102 6.29 -3.31 5.69
C GLN A 102 6.14 -1.81 5.96
N VAL A 103 4.93 -1.26 5.87
CA VAL A 103 4.70 0.17 6.10
C VAL A 103 5.09 0.57 7.53
N GLY A 104 4.64 -0.22 8.51
CA GLY A 104 4.87 0.04 9.93
C GLY A 104 6.31 -0.22 10.39
N ARG A 105 7.10 -1.04 9.69
CA ARG A 105 8.45 -1.42 10.16
C ARG A 105 9.60 -1.01 9.24
N ASN A 106 9.37 -0.90 7.94
CA ASN A 106 10.44 -0.90 6.95
C ASN A 106 10.39 0.24 5.92
N THR A 107 9.35 1.07 5.88
CA THR A 107 9.19 2.17 4.90
C THR A 107 10.47 2.99 4.72
N GLN A 108 11.08 3.48 5.80
CA GLN A 108 12.32 4.27 5.72
C GLN A 108 13.45 3.49 5.01
N ALA A 109 13.72 2.26 5.45
CA ALA A 109 14.77 1.43 4.88
C ALA A 109 14.47 1.03 3.42
N MET A 110 13.20 0.82 3.08
CA MET A 110 12.77 0.52 1.72
C MET A 110 12.94 1.72 0.78
N ILE A 111 12.63 2.93 1.24
CA ILE A 111 12.86 4.16 0.47
C ILE A 111 14.36 4.37 0.21
N ALA A 112 15.21 4.15 1.21
CA ALA A 112 16.66 4.18 0.99
C ALA A 112 17.09 3.13 -0.06
N ALA A 113 16.60 1.89 0.04
CA ALA A 113 16.89 0.83 -0.95
C ALA A 113 16.33 1.09 -2.36
N ALA A 114 15.32 1.96 -2.48
CA ALA A 114 14.83 2.46 -3.77
C ALA A 114 15.80 3.45 -4.44
N GLY A 115 16.81 3.93 -3.72
CA GLY A 115 17.78 4.93 -4.20
C GLY A 115 17.42 6.38 -3.82
N PHE A 116 16.63 6.55 -2.74
CA PHE A 116 16.26 7.85 -2.19
C PHE A 116 16.80 8.00 -0.76
N GLU A 117 18.08 7.71 -0.56
CA GLU A 117 18.74 7.70 0.75
C GLU A 117 18.59 9.04 1.49
N ASP A 118 18.86 10.16 0.81
CA ASP A 118 18.77 11.50 1.40
C ASP A 118 17.34 11.83 1.88
N PHE A 119 16.32 11.45 1.09
CA PHE A 119 14.92 11.62 1.50
C PHE A 119 14.57 10.71 2.68
N ALA A 120 15.07 9.47 2.68
CA ALA A 120 14.79 8.49 3.73
C ALA A 120 15.27 8.95 5.12
N GLU A 121 16.31 9.78 5.21
CA GLU A 121 16.77 10.35 6.49
C GLU A 121 15.70 11.20 7.19
N GLY A 122 14.80 11.81 6.41
CA GLY A 122 13.68 12.62 6.92
C GLY A 122 12.41 11.82 7.27
N VAL A 123 12.38 10.51 6.98
CA VAL A 123 11.20 9.67 7.21
C VAL A 123 11.13 9.23 8.67
N ASP A 124 10.03 9.56 9.35
CA ASP A 124 9.76 9.10 10.72
C ASP A 124 9.05 7.73 10.68
N GLN A 125 9.85 6.68 10.76
CA GLN A 125 9.36 5.29 10.82
C GLN A 125 8.52 5.01 12.08
N SER A 126 8.74 5.74 13.17
CA SER A 126 7.98 5.52 14.42
C SER A 126 6.56 6.07 14.28
N ALA A 127 6.41 7.26 13.67
CA ALA A 127 5.09 7.81 13.36
C ALA A 127 4.27 6.89 12.44
N LEU A 128 4.90 6.25 11.44
CA LEU A 128 4.26 5.25 10.59
C LEU A 128 3.81 4.02 11.39
N ALA A 129 4.65 3.54 12.32
CA ALA A 129 4.31 2.42 13.19
C ALA A 129 3.13 2.74 14.11
N GLU A 130 3.14 3.93 14.74
CA GLU A 130 2.09 4.38 15.67
C GLU A 130 0.73 4.55 14.98
N ARG A 131 0.74 4.96 13.70
CA ARG A 131 -0.47 5.23 12.91
C ARG A 131 -0.84 4.11 11.94
N ILE A 132 -0.26 2.92 12.07
CA ILE A 132 -0.53 1.83 11.12
C ILE A 132 -2.01 1.39 11.08
N GLY A 133 -2.72 1.56 12.20
CA GLY A 133 -4.17 1.32 12.28
C GLY A 133 -4.99 2.24 11.38
N ASP A 134 -4.52 3.46 11.11
CA ASP A 134 -5.21 4.39 10.21
C ASP A 134 -5.01 3.98 8.75
N VAL A 135 -3.86 3.39 8.41
CA VAL A 135 -3.59 2.82 7.09
C VAL A 135 -4.47 1.59 6.84
N GLN A 136 -4.61 0.71 7.84
CA GLN A 136 -5.55 -0.43 7.77
C GLN A 136 -6.99 0.06 7.57
N ALA A 137 -7.44 1.03 8.38
CA ALA A 137 -8.78 1.57 8.28
C ALA A 137 -9.07 2.18 6.89
N ALA A 138 -8.08 2.86 6.29
CA ALA A 138 -8.18 3.38 4.93
C ALA A 138 -8.30 2.25 3.89
N ILE A 139 -7.50 1.18 4.01
CA ILE A 139 -7.60 0.00 3.14
C ILE A 139 -9.00 -0.62 3.19
N ASP A 140 -9.53 -0.82 4.40
CA ASP A 140 -10.84 -1.44 4.61
C ASP A 140 -11.96 -0.57 4.03
N ALA A 141 -11.88 0.75 4.21
CA ALA A 141 -12.84 1.70 3.66
C ALA A 141 -12.87 1.69 2.13
N GLU A 142 -11.70 1.72 1.48
CA GLU A 142 -11.61 1.70 0.02
C GLU A 142 -12.05 0.35 -0.58
N ALA A 143 -11.81 -0.75 0.13
CA ALA A 143 -12.22 -2.07 -0.34
C ALA A 143 -13.73 -2.35 -0.16
N ALA A 144 -14.42 -1.55 0.66
CA ALA A 144 -15.87 -1.64 0.85
C ALA A 144 -16.69 -0.79 -0.16
N GLY A 145 -16.04 0.13 -0.88
CA GLY A 145 -16.66 1.04 -1.86
C GLY A 145 -16.82 0.46 -3.27
#